data_AF-A0A6L6Q7V1-F1
#
_entry.id   AF-A0A6L6Q7V1-F1
#
_cell.length_a   1.000
_cell.length_b   1.000
_cell.length_c   1.000
_cell.angle_alpha   90.00
_cell.angle_beta   90.00
_cell.angle_gamma   90.00
#
_symmetry.space_group_name_H-M   'P 1'
#
loop_
_entity.id
_entity.type
_entity.pdbx_description
1 polymer ?
#
loop_
_entity_poly.entity_id
_entity_poly.type
_entity_poly.pdbx_seq_one_letter_code
_entity_poly.pdbx_strand_id
1 'polypeptide(L)'
;MKWRDMLGEWGLSKLQLKLGFIEGEFLAQDNDRLAAWELYIELVTRVSLQRLPDEEGSEKQALQSIYMLFPTTREILKRHGPSAQRFARVAIATLNVILRPFLTRWHTEFDHCSHLEKNKSVQFRSELASLQDDLTEYGKLLARISDIEDLN
;
A
#
# COMPACT_ATOMS: atom_id res chain seq x y z
N MET A 1 12.68 -8.65 17.13
CA MET A 1 13.32 -7.67 16.21
C MET A 1 12.65 -6.30 16.38
N LYS A 2 13.42 -5.21 16.47
CA LYS A 2 12.86 -3.87 16.72
C LYS A 2 12.13 -3.34 15.48
N TRP A 3 10.99 -2.69 15.68
CA TRP A 3 10.14 -2.12 14.63
C TRP A 3 10.88 -1.25 13.60
N ARG A 4 11.82 -0.43 14.08
CA ARG A 4 12.64 0.44 13.24
C ARG A 4 13.59 -0.37 12.35
N ASP A 5 14.22 -1.39 12.89
CA ASP A 5 15.16 -2.15 12.07
C ASP A 5 14.39 -2.93 10.98
N MET A 6 13.18 -3.41 11.29
CA MET A 6 12.34 -4.12 10.31
C MET A 6 11.89 -3.24 9.14
N LEU A 7 11.35 -2.05 9.41
CA LEU A 7 10.91 -1.16 8.33
C LEU A 7 12.07 -0.65 7.47
N GLY A 8 13.29 -0.57 8.03
CA GLY A 8 14.49 -0.24 7.26
C GLY A 8 14.92 -1.37 6.33
N GLU A 9 14.94 -2.61 6.82
CA GLU A 9 15.20 -3.82 6.02
C GLU A 9 14.21 -3.97 4.85
N TRP A 10 12.96 -3.57 5.06
CA TRP A 10 11.88 -3.68 4.07
C TRP A 10 11.74 -2.46 3.15
N GLY A 11 12.72 -1.57 3.08
CA GLY A 11 12.67 -0.39 2.19
C GLY A 11 11.59 0.64 2.54
N LEU A 12 10.88 0.48 3.66
CA LEU A 12 9.79 1.34 4.11
C LEU A 12 10.27 2.46 5.05
N SER A 13 11.53 2.89 4.91
CA SER A 13 12.16 3.96 5.71
C SER A 13 11.35 5.26 5.69
N LYS A 14 10.66 5.55 4.59
CA LYS A 14 9.75 6.70 4.49
C LYS A 14 8.55 6.63 5.45
N LEU A 15 8.05 5.44 5.79
CA LEU A 15 7.03 5.28 6.84
C LEU A 15 7.62 5.68 8.18
N GLN A 16 8.87 5.32 8.44
CA GLN A 16 9.55 5.64 9.69
C GLN A 16 9.70 7.14 9.90
N LEU A 17 10.18 7.83 8.86
CA LEU A 17 10.39 9.27 8.89
C LEU A 17 9.10 10.04 9.19
N LYS A 18 7.95 9.63 8.63
CA LYS A 18 6.68 10.33 8.83
C LYS A 18 5.95 9.99 10.13
N LEU A 19 6.21 8.82 10.72
CA LEU A 19 5.42 8.31 11.85
C LEU A 19 6.14 8.34 13.19
N GLY A 20 7.45 8.64 13.21
CA GLY A 20 8.20 8.75 14.47
C GLY A 20 8.07 7.50 15.35
N PHE A 21 8.19 6.30 14.76
CA PHE A 21 7.89 5.04 15.44
C PHE A 21 8.67 4.89 16.75
N ILE A 22 7.97 4.39 17.77
CA ILE A 22 8.50 4.08 19.10
C ILE A 22 9.32 2.78 19.03
N GLU A 23 10.46 2.73 19.72
CA GLU A 23 11.25 1.51 19.86
C GLU A 23 10.44 0.41 20.59
N GLY A 24 10.41 -0.79 20.00
CA GLY A 24 9.73 -1.95 20.56
C GLY A 24 9.80 -3.15 19.62
N GLU A 25 9.60 -4.36 20.16
CA GLU A 25 9.56 -5.57 19.34
C GLU A 25 8.21 -5.72 18.62
N PHE A 26 8.28 -6.05 17.33
CA PHE A 26 7.09 -6.45 16.57
C PHE A 26 6.86 -7.96 16.73
N LEU A 27 5.74 -8.31 17.35
CA LEU A 27 5.30 -9.69 17.52
C LEU A 27 3.83 -9.81 17.10
N ALA A 28 3.61 -10.24 15.86
CA ALA A 28 2.26 -10.39 15.30
C ALA A 28 1.44 -11.42 16.10
N GLN A 29 0.20 -11.08 16.42
CA GLN A 29 -0.80 -12.00 16.97
C GLN A 29 -1.56 -12.71 15.84
N ASP A 30 -2.37 -13.71 16.18
CA ASP A 30 -3.15 -14.46 15.18
C ASP A 30 -4.01 -13.56 14.30
N ASN A 31 -4.71 -12.59 14.89
CA ASN A 31 -5.51 -11.64 14.11
C ASN A 31 -4.66 -10.66 13.28
N ASP A 32 -3.44 -10.32 13.72
CA ASP A 32 -2.52 -9.55 12.88
C ASP A 32 -2.11 -10.36 11.64
N ARG A 33 -1.81 -11.67 11.81
CA ARG A 33 -1.47 -12.59 10.72
C ARG A 33 -2.62 -12.74 9.72
N LEU A 34 -3.82 -13.01 10.21
CA LEU A 34 -5.00 -13.21 9.37
C LEU A 34 -5.36 -11.93 8.60
N ALA A 35 -5.33 -10.77 9.26
CA ALA A 35 -5.59 -9.49 8.61
C ALA A 35 -4.53 -9.15 7.55
N ALA A 36 -3.25 -9.45 7.83
CA ALA A 36 -2.17 -9.25 6.88
C ALA A 36 -2.30 -10.17 5.67
N TRP A 37 -2.71 -11.43 5.87
CA TRP A 37 -2.95 -12.39 4.79
C TRP A 37 -4.07 -11.90 3.86
N GLU A 38 -5.20 -11.46 4.42
CA GLU A 38 -6.31 -10.95 3.63
C GLU A 38 -5.90 -9.75 2.76
N LEU A 39 -5.16 -8.79 3.33
CA LEU A 39 -4.71 -7.62 2.57
C LEU A 39 -3.59 -7.97 1.58
N TYR A 40 -2.75 -8.95 1.91
CA TYR A 40 -1.70 -9.44 1.03
C TYR A 40 -2.29 -9.98 -0.27
N ILE A 41 -3.31 -10.84 -0.18
CA ILE A 41 -4.01 -11.39 -1.35
C ILE A 41 -4.62 -10.26 -2.20
N GLU A 42 -5.24 -9.27 -1.56
CA GLU A 42 -5.78 -8.09 -2.25
C GLU A 42 -4.74 -7.24 -2.98
N LEU A 43 -3.49 -7.24 -2.53
CA LEU A 43 -2.39 -6.57 -3.23
C LEU A 43 -1.87 -7.42 -4.40
N VAL A 44 -1.46 -8.66 -4.16
CA VAL A 44 -0.76 -9.46 -5.19
C VAL A 44 -1.65 -9.88 -6.35
N THR A 45 -2.98 -9.91 -6.15
CA THR A 45 -3.94 -10.24 -7.22
C THR A 45 -4.43 -9.03 -8.02
N ARG A 46 -4.01 -7.82 -7.65
CA ARG A 46 -4.52 -6.58 -8.24
C ARG A 46 -3.71 -6.18 -9.47
N VAL A 47 -4.37 -6.20 -10.64
CA VAL A 47 -3.78 -5.82 -11.95
C VAL A 47 -3.08 -4.47 -11.90
N SER A 48 -3.59 -3.49 -11.15
CA SER A 48 -3.00 -2.15 -11.07
C SER A 48 -1.67 -2.09 -10.31
N LEU A 49 -1.25 -3.19 -9.69
CA LEU A 49 0.06 -3.34 -9.07
C LEU A 49 1.04 -4.11 -9.96
N GLN A 50 0.56 -4.64 -11.09
CA GLN A 50 1.42 -5.15 -12.15
C GLN A 50 1.81 -3.97 -13.06
N ARG A 51 3.10 -3.86 -13.39
CA ARG A 51 3.55 -2.89 -14.40
C ARG A 51 3.01 -3.31 -15.76
N LEU A 52 2.11 -2.51 -16.30
CA LEU A 52 1.68 -2.62 -17.69
C LEU A 52 2.66 -1.84 -18.58
N PRO A 53 2.78 -2.19 -19.88
CA PRO A 53 3.48 -1.35 -20.84
C PRO A 53 2.96 0.10 -20.81
N ASP A 54 3.83 1.07 -21.10
CA ASP A 54 3.52 2.51 -20.99
C ASP A 54 2.34 2.95 -21.87
N GLU A 55 1.99 2.18 -22.90
CA GLU A 55 0.90 2.46 -23.84
C GLU A 55 -0.41 1.73 -23.49
N GLU A 56 -0.39 0.86 -22.48
CA GLU A 56 -1.54 0.04 -22.09
C GLU A 56 -2.14 0.48 -20.75
N GLY A 57 -3.43 0.15 -20.56
CA GLY A 57 -4.18 0.46 -19.35
C GLY A 57 -4.61 1.92 -19.22
N SER A 58 -5.70 2.13 -18.45
CA SER A 58 -6.27 3.44 -18.20
C SER A 58 -5.76 4.01 -16.87
N GLU A 59 -5.17 5.21 -16.88
CA GLU A 59 -4.71 5.91 -15.68
C GLU A 59 -5.85 6.11 -14.67
N LYS A 60 -7.06 6.42 -15.16
CA LYS A 60 -8.25 6.57 -14.32
C LYS A 60 -8.64 5.26 -13.62
N GLN A 61 -8.54 4.13 -14.33
CA GLN A 61 -8.81 2.81 -13.73
C GLN A 61 -7.70 2.41 -12.75
N ALA A 62 -6.44 2.70 -13.05
CA ALA A 62 -5.34 2.48 -12.12
C ALA A 62 -5.52 3.29 -10.83
N LEU A 63 -5.87 4.57 -10.95
CA LEU A 63 -6.17 5.43 -9.80
C LEU A 63 -7.34 4.90 -8.98
N GLN A 64 -8.43 4.49 -9.63
CA GLN A 64 -9.58 3.89 -8.98
C GLN A 64 -9.22 2.61 -8.22
N SER A 65 -8.39 1.75 -8.82
CA SER A 65 -7.94 0.51 -8.18
C SER A 65 -7.09 0.76 -6.94
N ILE A 66 -6.19 1.75 -6.96
CA ILE A 66 -5.43 2.17 -5.78
C ILE A 66 -6.36 2.75 -4.71
N TYR A 67 -7.34 3.56 -5.10
CA TYR A 67 -8.34 4.10 -4.18
C TYR A 67 -9.09 2.99 -3.44
N MET A 68 -9.43 1.89 -4.14
CA MET A 68 -10.12 0.74 -3.55
C MET A 68 -9.36 0.06 -2.40
N LEU A 69 -8.05 0.27 -2.26
CA LEU A 69 -7.30 -0.22 -1.09
C LEU A 69 -7.78 0.43 0.22
N PHE A 70 -8.32 1.65 0.20
CA PHE A 70 -8.89 2.28 1.40
C PHE A 70 -10.11 1.55 1.96
N PRO A 71 -11.21 1.36 1.20
CA PRO A 71 -12.37 0.63 1.70
C PRO A 71 -12.01 -0.83 2.05
N THR A 72 -11.23 -1.53 1.20
CA THR A 72 -10.77 -2.91 1.48
C THR A 72 -10.03 -3.00 2.81
N THR A 73 -9.02 -2.14 3.02
CA THR A 73 -8.23 -2.14 4.26
C THR A 73 -9.11 -1.80 5.47
N ARG A 74 -10.04 -0.84 5.34
CA ARG A 74 -10.96 -0.50 6.45
C ARG A 74 -11.88 -1.66 6.81
N GLU A 75 -12.33 -2.44 5.84
CA GLU A 75 -13.17 -3.61 6.10
C GLU A 75 -12.39 -4.66 6.90
N ILE A 76 -11.17 -4.99 6.47
CA ILE A 76 -10.28 -5.93 7.17
C ILE A 76 -10.02 -5.45 8.61
N LEU A 77 -9.70 -4.16 8.79
CA LEU A 77 -9.47 -3.59 10.12
C LEU A 77 -10.71 -3.67 11.03
N LYS A 78 -11.91 -3.44 10.49
CA LYS A 78 -13.16 -3.55 11.26
C LYS A 78 -13.49 -5.00 11.63
N ARG A 79 -13.21 -5.94 10.72
CA ARG A 79 -13.44 -7.38 10.89
C ARG A 79 -12.59 -7.96 12.01
N HIS A 80 -11.30 -7.65 12.02
CA HIS A 80 -10.34 -8.15 13.00
C HIS A 80 -10.30 -7.32 14.30
N GLY A 81 -10.76 -6.08 14.24
CA GLY A 81 -10.92 -5.21 15.40
C GLY A 81 -9.62 -4.90 16.15
N PRO A 82 -9.69 -4.54 17.44
CA PRO A 82 -8.52 -4.19 18.24
C PRO A 82 -7.48 -5.30 18.39
N SER A 83 -7.84 -6.56 18.13
CA SER A 83 -6.93 -7.70 18.21
C SER A 83 -5.91 -7.76 17.07
N ALA A 84 -6.11 -7.00 15.98
CA ALA A 84 -5.12 -6.82 14.91
C ALA A 84 -4.40 -5.46 15.01
N GLN A 85 -4.08 -5.01 16.22
CA GLN A 85 -3.54 -3.66 16.45
C GLN A 85 -2.19 -3.42 15.74
N ARG A 86 -1.34 -4.44 15.62
CA ARG A 86 0.00 -4.27 15.03
C ARG A 86 -0.10 -4.17 13.52
N PHE A 87 -0.92 -5.02 12.90
CA PHE A 87 -1.33 -4.86 11.50
C PHE A 87 -1.97 -3.49 11.27
N ALA A 88 -2.88 -3.05 12.14
CA ALA A 88 -3.57 -1.77 12.01
C ALA A 88 -2.60 -0.58 11.95
N ARG A 89 -1.55 -0.58 12.77
CA ARG A 89 -0.51 0.47 12.74
C ARG A 89 0.14 0.54 11.37
N VAL A 90 0.52 -0.60 10.79
CA VAL A 90 1.17 -0.69 9.48
C VAL A 90 0.19 -0.32 8.36
N ALA A 91 -1.02 -0.85 8.37
CA ALA A 91 -2.01 -0.61 7.33
C ALA A 91 -2.42 0.88 7.27
N ILE A 92 -2.74 1.47 8.42
CA ILE A 92 -3.12 2.90 8.51
C ILE A 92 -1.95 3.79 8.10
N ALA A 93 -0.72 3.42 8.48
CA ALA A 93 0.49 4.09 8.06
C ALA A 93 0.64 4.11 6.53
N THR A 94 0.57 2.95 5.88
CA THR A 94 0.65 2.82 4.42
C THR A 94 -0.43 3.63 3.72
N LEU A 95 -1.70 3.52 4.14
CA LEU A 95 -2.79 4.30 3.56
C LEU A 95 -2.52 5.81 3.61
N ASN A 96 -2.07 6.33 4.75
CA ASN A 96 -1.93 7.78 4.93
C ASN A 96 -0.61 8.37 4.43
N VAL A 97 0.50 7.63 4.53
CA VAL A 97 1.83 8.13 4.20
C VAL A 97 2.19 7.85 2.74
N ILE A 98 1.74 6.71 2.20
CA ILE A 98 2.10 6.21 0.87
C ILE A 98 0.96 6.49 -0.12
N LEU A 99 -0.24 5.96 0.13
CA LEU A 99 -1.33 6.05 -0.85
C LEU A 99 -1.97 7.43 -0.92
N ARG A 100 -2.28 8.04 0.23
CA ARG A 100 -3.03 9.31 0.28
C ARG A 100 -2.40 10.44 -0.53
N PRO A 101 -1.08 10.72 -0.46
CA PRO A 101 -0.49 11.80 -1.25
C PRO A 101 -0.67 11.61 -2.75
N PHE A 102 -0.49 10.38 -3.25
CA PHE A 102 -0.70 10.04 -4.65
C PHE A 102 -2.16 10.24 -5.05
N LEU A 103 -3.10 9.68 -4.28
CA LEU A 103 -4.53 9.78 -4.55
C LEU A 103 -5.02 11.24 -4.52
N THR A 104 -4.67 12.01 -3.50
CA THR A 104 -5.11 13.43 -3.37
C THR A 104 -4.69 14.24 -4.58
N ARG A 105 -3.44 14.07 -5.03
CA ARG A 105 -2.93 14.77 -6.20
C ARG A 105 -3.72 14.40 -7.45
N TRP A 106 -3.78 13.12 -7.77
CA TRP A 106 -4.28 12.67 -9.07
C TRP A 106 -5.80 12.67 -9.16
N HIS A 107 -6.54 12.49 -8.06
CA HIS A 107 -8.00 12.71 -8.08
C HIS A 107 -8.35 14.14 -8.49
N THR A 108 -7.65 15.14 -7.95
CA THR A 108 -7.86 16.56 -8.30
C THR A 108 -7.65 16.82 -9.81
N GLU A 109 -6.67 16.13 -10.42
CA GLU A 109 -6.40 16.22 -11.85
C GLU A 109 -7.50 15.56 -12.71
N PHE A 110 -8.11 14.47 -12.23
CA PHE A 110 -9.20 13.77 -12.90
C PHE A 110 -10.60 14.35 -12.62
N ASP A 111 -10.76 15.24 -11.63
CA ASP A 111 -12.03 15.90 -11.35
C ASP A 111 -12.51 16.77 -12.52
N HIS A 112 -11.57 17.29 -13.31
CA HIS A 112 -11.83 18.25 -14.37
C HIS A 112 -11.72 17.65 -15.78
N CYS A 113 -11.22 16.41 -15.92
CA CYS A 113 -10.89 15.80 -17.21
C CYS A 113 -11.15 14.28 -17.22
N SER A 114 -11.61 13.75 -18.36
CA SER A 114 -11.71 12.29 -18.57
C SER A 114 -10.35 11.62 -18.84
N HIS A 115 -9.40 12.37 -19.39
CA HIS A 115 -8.04 11.94 -19.73
C HIS A 115 -7.03 13.00 -19.35
N LEU A 116 -5.82 12.57 -18.97
CA LEU A 116 -4.70 13.47 -18.69
C LEU A 116 -4.06 13.95 -20.00
N GLU A 117 -3.61 15.20 -20.02
CA GLU A 117 -2.72 15.69 -21.08
C GLU A 117 -1.41 14.89 -21.10
N LYS A 118 -0.74 14.83 -22.26
CA LYS A 118 0.44 13.97 -22.48
C LYS A 118 1.52 14.12 -21.39
N ASN A 119 1.86 15.35 -21.00
CA ASN A 119 2.86 15.60 -19.95
C ASN A 119 2.42 15.07 -18.58
N LYS A 120 1.13 15.25 -18.24
CA LYS A 120 0.55 14.74 -16.98
C LYS A 120 0.40 13.22 -16.99
N SER A 121 0.07 12.60 -18.13
CA SER A 121 0.02 11.13 -18.27
C SER A 121 1.41 10.50 -18.04
N VAL A 122 2.46 11.04 -18.67
CA VAL A 122 3.85 10.59 -18.43
C VAL A 122 4.22 10.72 -16.95
N GLN A 123 3.88 11.85 -16.32
CA GLN A 123 4.15 12.06 -14.91
C GLN A 123 3.35 11.11 -14.00
N PHE A 124 2.07 10.88 -14.30
CA PHE A 124 1.24 9.92 -13.57
C PHE A 124 1.83 8.52 -13.62
N ARG A 125 2.25 8.05 -14.81
CA ARG A 125 2.84 6.71 -14.99
C ARG A 125 4.16 6.57 -14.26
N SER A 126 5.01 7.59 -14.28
CA SER A 126 6.26 7.60 -13.52
C SER A 126 6.01 7.53 -12.00
N GLU A 127 5.04 8.27 -11.48
CA GLU A 127 4.70 8.24 -10.05
C GLU A 127 3.98 6.95 -9.65
N LEU A 128 3.15 6.40 -10.54
CA LEU A 128 2.53 5.11 -10.37
C LEU A 128 3.57 4.00 -10.27
N ALA A 129 4.60 4.01 -11.11
CA ALA A 129 5.68 3.03 -11.04
C ALA A 129 6.42 3.08 -9.70
N SER A 130 6.74 4.30 -9.20
CA SER A 130 7.33 4.46 -7.87
C SER A 130 6.41 3.97 -6.76
N LEU A 131 5.10 4.21 -6.87
CA LEU A 131 4.11 3.73 -5.90
C LEU A 131 3.98 2.20 -5.94
N GLN A 132 4.07 1.59 -7.11
CA GLN A 132 4.05 0.13 -7.27
C GLN A 132 5.27 -0.52 -6.61
N ASP A 133 6.45 0.10 -6.69
CA ASP A 133 7.64 -0.36 -5.98
C ASP A 133 7.42 -0.34 -4.46
N ASP A 134 6.85 0.76 -3.94
CA ASP A 134 6.50 0.86 -2.53
C ASP A 134 5.45 -0.16 -2.07
N LEU A 135 4.49 -0.47 -2.94
CA LEU A 135 3.44 -1.46 -2.66
C LEU A 135 3.94 -2.89 -2.79
N THR A 136 4.98 -3.13 -3.58
CA THR A 136 5.68 -4.41 -3.65
C THR A 136 6.39 -4.70 -2.33
N GLU A 137 7.14 -3.71 -1.80
CA GLU A 137 7.75 -3.82 -0.47
C GLU A 137 6.71 -3.94 0.65
N TYR A 138 5.57 -3.27 0.50
CA TYR A 138 4.44 -3.48 1.41
C TYR A 138 3.85 -4.89 1.33
N GLY A 139 3.76 -5.49 0.15
CA GLY A 139 3.36 -6.89 -0.04
C GLY A 139 4.29 -7.86 0.71
N LYS A 140 5.61 -7.71 0.55
CA LYS A 140 6.63 -8.48 1.29
C LYS A 140 6.48 -8.36 2.80
N LEU A 141 6.20 -7.14 3.27
CA LEU A 141 5.90 -6.89 4.68
C LEU A 141 4.68 -7.69 5.13
N LEU A 142 3.56 -7.63 4.40
CA LEU A 142 2.36 -8.37 4.77
C LEU A 142 2.57 -9.89 4.75
N ALA A 143 3.30 -10.42 3.77
CA ALA A 143 3.69 -11.83 3.74
C ALA A 143 4.45 -12.24 5.00
N ARG A 144 5.45 -11.44 5.41
CA ARG A 144 6.22 -11.70 6.64
C ARG A 144 5.41 -11.52 7.92
N ILE A 145 4.44 -10.58 7.96
CA ILE A 145 3.52 -10.47 9.11
C ILE A 145 2.65 -11.72 9.21
N SER A 146 2.23 -12.26 8.06
CA SER A 146 1.34 -13.43 7.96
C SER A 146 2.03 -14.78 8.14
N ASP A 147 3.38 -14.79 8.19
CA ASP A 147 4.21 -15.99 8.26
C ASP A 147 4.05 -16.91 7.05
N ILE A 148 4.00 -16.30 5.85
CA ILE A 148 3.92 -17.00 4.56
C ILE A 148 5.15 -16.67 3.69
N GLU A 149 5.35 -17.47 2.64
CA GLU A 149 6.23 -17.09 1.53
C GLU A 149 5.60 -15.99 0.67
N ASP A 150 6.44 -15.13 0.10
CA ASP A 150 5.97 -14.13 -0.87
C ASP A 150 5.73 -14.80 -2.23
N LEU A 151 4.50 -14.68 -2.71
CA LEU A 151 3.95 -15.16 -3.98
C LEU A 151 4.13 -14.16 -5.15
N ASN A 152 4.70 -12.98 -4.89
CA ASN A 152 4.84 -11.89 -5.86
C ASN A 152 6.18 -11.91 -6.62
#